data_AF-A0A3D5RRW7-F1
#
_entry.id   AF-A0A3D5RRW7-F1
#
_cell.length_a   1.000
_cell.length_b   1.000
_cell.length_c   1.000
_cell.angle_alpha   90.00
_cell.angle_beta   90.00
_cell.angle_gamma   90.00
#
_symmetry.space_group_name_H-M   'P 1'
#
loop_
_entity.id
_entity.type
_entity.pdbx_description
1 polymer ?
#
loop_
_entity_poly.entity_id
_entity_poly.type
_entity_poly.pdbx_seq_one_letter_code
_entity_poly.pdbx_strand_id
1 'polypeptide(L)' 'MVDSDTHSVVALNERSREIFRHIVDTYVETGEPIGSRTVARKLGGSLSPATIRNVMADLECAGL' A
#
# COMPACT_ATOMS: atom_id res chain seq x y z
N MET A 1 12.80 -22.36 16.40
CA MET A 1 13.13 -20.95 16.10
C MET A 1 12.59 -20.69 14.72
N VAL A 2 11.33 -20.26 14.63
CA VAL A 2 10.55 -20.24 13.38
C VAL A 2 9.98 -18.85 13.16
N ASP A 3 10.82 -17.84 13.01
CA ASP A 3 10.35 -16.48 12.72
C ASP A 3 11.41 -15.73 11.90
N SER A 4 11.30 -15.71 10.56
CA SER A 4 12.13 -14.79 9.75
C SER A 4 11.55 -14.34 8.39
N ASP A 5 10.41 -14.86 7.91
CA ASP A 5 9.84 -14.41 6.62
C ASP A 5 8.76 -13.31 6.73
N THR A 6 8.42 -12.82 7.93
CA THR A 6 7.37 -11.78 8.11
C THR A 6 7.94 -10.37 8.33
N HIS A 7 9.17 -10.08 7.88
CA HIS A 7 9.84 -8.81 8.23
C HIS A 7 9.69 -7.66 7.22
N SER A 8 9.02 -7.85 6.08
CA SER A 8 8.81 -6.77 5.09
C SER A 8 7.60 -5.88 5.39
N VAL A 9 6.50 -6.45 5.89
CA VAL A 9 5.24 -5.71 6.15
C VAL A 9 5.23 -5.02 7.52
N VAL A 10 6.14 -5.38 8.42
CA VAL A 10 6.21 -4.84 9.80
C VAL A 10 7.03 -3.54 9.86
N ALA A 11 7.97 -3.33 8.93
CA ALA A 11 8.70 -2.06 8.79
C ALA A 11 7.85 -0.94 8.15
N LEU A 12 6.71 -1.29 7.56
CA LEU A 12 5.74 -0.33 7.07
C LEU A 12 5.03 0.33 8.25
N ASN A 13 5.09 1.65 8.33
CA ASN A 13 4.23 2.44 9.23
C ASN A 13 2.77 1.98 9.09
N GLU A 14 1.99 2.00 10.18
CA GLU A 14 0.55 1.66 10.21
C GLU A 14 -0.22 2.19 8.99
N ARG A 15 0.09 3.44 8.61
CA ARG A 15 -0.45 4.13 7.44
C ARG A 15 -0.09 3.47 6.11
N SER A 16 1.16 3.08 5.90
CA SER A 16 1.60 2.40 4.67
C SER A 16 0.94 1.02 4.55
N ARG A 17 0.71 0.35 5.67
CA ARG A 17 -0.03 -0.91 5.71
C ARG A 17 -1.50 -0.73 5.32
N GLU A 18 -2.17 0.31 5.82
CA GLU A 18 -3.54 0.63 5.39
C GLU A 18 -3.62 0.93 3.88
N ILE A 19 -2.68 1.70 3.36
CA ILE A 19 -2.60 2.01 1.92
C ILE A 19 -2.43 0.72 1.12
N PHE A 20 -1.46 -0.11 1.49
CA PHE A 20 -1.19 -1.37 0.81
C PHE A 20 -2.41 -2.31 0.86
N ARG A 21 -3.03 -2.44 2.02
CA ARG A 21 -4.25 -3.23 2.20
C ARG A 21 -5.38 -2.75 1.29
N HIS A 22 -5.61 -1.43 1.20
CA HIS A 22 -6.61 -0.89 0.29
C HIS A 22 -6.29 -1.10 -1.19
N ILE A 23 -5.02 -1.02 -1.56
CA ILE A 23 -4.55 -1.30 -2.92
C ILE A 23 -4.85 -2.76 -3.26
N VAL A 24 -4.45 -3.70 -2.40
CA VAL A 24 -4.66 -5.14 -2.59
C VAL A 24 -6.15 -5.49 -2.59
N ASP A 25 -6.92 -5.02 -1.60
CA ASP A 25 -8.36 -5.29 -1.53
C ASP A 25 -9.07 -4.82 -2.80
N THR A 26 -8.76 -3.61 -3.28
CA THR A 26 -9.38 -3.11 -4.52
C THR A 26 -8.90 -3.88 -5.75
N TYR A 27 -7.62 -4.24 -5.83
CA TYR A 27 -7.10 -5.05 -6.93
C TYR A 27 -7.75 -6.44 -6.98
N VAL A 28 -7.97 -7.07 -5.83
CA VAL A 28 -8.68 -8.36 -5.72
C VAL A 28 -10.15 -8.22 -6.10
N GLU A 29 -10.80 -7.11 -5.73
CA GLU A 29 -12.20 -6.84 -6.08
C GLU A 29 -12.40 -6.53 -7.57
N THR A 30 -11.54 -5.70 -8.18
CA THR A 30 -11.73 -5.20 -9.55
C THR A 30 -10.92 -5.95 -10.60
N GLY A 31 -9.83 -6.61 -10.21
CA GLY A 31 -8.84 -7.18 -11.12
C GLY A 31 -8.01 -6.13 -11.87
N GLU A 32 -8.17 -4.84 -11.55
CA GLU A 32 -7.54 -3.74 -12.27
C GLU A 32 -6.49 -3.02 -11.41
N PRO A 33 -5.35 -2.62 -11.99
CA PRO A 33 -4.33 -1.88 -11.26
C PRO A 33 -4.88 -0.52 -10.79
N ILE A 34 -4.72 -0.23 -9.51
CA ILE A 34 -5.24 1.01 -8.91
C ILE A 34 -4.18 2.11 -8.91
N GLY A 35 -4.57 3.32 -9.32
CA GLY A 35 -3.70 4.49 -9.29
C GLY A 35 -3.78 5.28 -7.98
N SER A 36 -2.73 6.02 -7.64
CA SER A 36 -2.63 6.80 -6.39
C SER A 36 -3.76 7.81 -6.17
N ARG A 37 -4.38 8.34 -7.23
CA ARG A 37 -5.56 9.22 -7.15
C ARG A 37 -6.81 8.48 -6.67
N THR A 38 -7.00 7.23 -7.07
CA THR A 38 -8.14 6.42 -6.67
C THR A 38 -7.99 6.00 -5.21
N VAL A 39 -6.77 5.61 -4.83
CA VAL A 39 -6.42 5.32 -3.43
C VAL A 39 -6.63 6.57 -2.55
N ALA A 40 -6.16 7.74 -2.97
CA ALA A 40 -6.38 9.01 -2.24
C ALA A 40 -7.87 9.31 -2.00
N ARG A 41 -8.71 9.06 -3.01
CA ARG A 41 -10.17 9.23 -2.88
C ARG A 41 -10.80 8.22 -1.93
N LYS A 42 -10.38 6.94 -1.99
CA LYS A 42 -10.87 5.90 -1.07
C LYS A 42 -10.46 6.16 0.38
N LEU A 43 -9.26 6.70 0.62
CA LEU A 43 -8.80 7.13 1.95
C LEU A 43 -9.37 8.49 2.40
N GLY A 44 -10.38 9.02 1.71
CA GLY A 44 -11.05 10.26 2.11
C GLY A 44 -10.17 11.51 2.05
N GLY A 45 -9.09 11.49 1.26
CA GLY A 45 -8.16 12.62 1.14
C GLY A 45 -7.19 12.79 2.31
N SER A 46 -7.04 11.77 3.18
CA SER A 46 -6.04 11.80 4.26
C SER A 46 -4.61 11.94 3.76
N LEU A 47 -4.35 11.53 2.51
CA LEU A 47 -3.05 11.60 1.87
C LEU A 47 -3.14 12.14 0.45
N SER A 48 -2.14 12.92 0.07
CA SER A 48 -2.02 13.40 -1.29
C SER A 48 -1.69 12.24 -2.25
N PRO A 49 -2.12 12.29 -3.52
CA PRO A 49 -1.73 11.31 -4.53
C PRO A 49 -0.22 11.18 -4.73
N ALA A 50 0.55 12.22 -4.39
CA ALA A 50 2.02 12.19 -4.43
C ALA A 50 2.60 11.36 -3.28
N THR A 51 2.07 11.53 -2.05
CA THR A 51 2.47 10.72 -0.89
C THR A 51 2.20 9.24 -1.12
N ILE A 52 1.02 8.91 -1.66
CA ILE A 52 0.66 7.52 -1.96
C ILE A 52 1.57 6.94 -3.04
N ARG A 53 1.91 7.72 -4.09
CA ARG A 53 2.86 7.27 -5.11
C ARG A 53 4.22 6.95 -4.50
N ASN A 54 4.72 7.78 -3.58
CA ASN A 54 5.98 7.51 -2.89
C ASN A 54 5.89 6.23 -2.07
N VAL A 55 4.80 6.03 -1.32
CA VAL A 55 4.59 4.78 -0.58
C VAL A 55 4.51 3.57 -1.51
N MET A 56 3.83 3.67 -2.65
CA MET A 56 3.77 2.59 -3.64
C MET A 56 5.16 2.29 -4.23
N ALA A 57 5.98 3.31 -4.48
CA ALA A 57 7.35 3.13 -4.93
C ALA A 57 8.23 2.49 -3.84
N ASP A 58 8.05 2.88 -2.57
CA ASP A 58 8.75 2.27 -1.43
C ASP A 58 8.38 0.78 -1.28
N LEU A 59 7.11 0.45 -1.48
CA LEU A 59 6.61 -0.94 -1.49
C LEU A 59 7.23 -1.75 -2.64
N GLU A 60 7.26 -1.20 -3.85
CA GLU A 60 7.90 -1.83 -5.02
C GLU A 60 9.40 -2.03 -4.78
N CYS A 61 10.10 -1.04 -4.22
CA CYS A 61 11.51 -1.14 -3.86
C CYS A 61 11.78 -2.20 -2.77
N ALA A 62 10.81 -2.44 -1.89
CA ALA A 62 10.88 -3.48 -0.86
C ALA A 62 10.64 -4.89 -1.44
N GLY A 63 10.30 -5.03 -2.72
CA GLY A 63 10.01 -6.31 -3.37
C GLY A 63 8.65 -6.90 -2.99
N LEU A 64 7.71 -6.06 -2.58
CA LEU A 64 6.33 -6.41 -2.24
C LEU A 64 5.38 -6.28 -3.43
#